data_AF-E2SP64-F1
#
_entry.id   AF-E2SP64-F1
#
_cell.length_a   1.000
_cell.length_b   1.000
_cell.length_c   1.000
_cell.angle_alpha   90.00
_cell.angle_beta   90.00
_cell.angle_gamma   90.00
#
_symmetry.space_group_name_H-M   'P 1'
#
loop_
_entity.id
_entity.type
_entity.pdbx_description
1 polymer ?
#
loop_
_entity_poly.entity_id
_entity_poly.type
_entity_poly.pdbx_seq_one_letter_code
_entity_poly.pdbx_strand_id
1 'polypeptide(L)' 'MLKDYIRKISEHQDLTTKEMKDAMNIIMDGKASGEQVSAFLIAMKMKKRALRK' A
#
# COMPACT_ATOMS: atom_id res chain seq x y z
N MET A 1 4.38 10.13 0.03
CA MET A 1 4.05 9.71 -1.35
C MET A 1 3.60 8.25 -1.34
N LEU A 2 2.89 7.74 -2.36
CA LEU A 2 2.41 6.35 -2.34
C LEU A 2 3.55 5.32 -2.16
N LYS A 3 4.75 5.63 -2.65
CA LYS A 3 5.98 4.85 -2.49
C LYS A 3 6.34 4.56 -1.02
N ASP A 4 6.09 5.50 -0.10
CA ASP A 4 6.43 5.33 1.32
C ASP A 4 5.55 4.25 1.97
N TYR A 5 4.27 4.23 1.59
CA TYR A 5 3.33 3.22 2.05
C TYR A 5 3.63 1.84 1.47
N ILE A 6 4.00 1.77 0.19
CA ILE A 6 4.45 0.53 -0.46
C ILE A 6 5.64 -0.05 0.30
N ARG A 7 6.65 0.78 0.60
CA ARG A 7 7.83 0.36 1.35
C ARG A 7 7.46 -0.21 2.73
N LYS A 8 6.62 0.48 3.50
CA LYS A 8 6.15 -0.02 4.80
C LYS A 8 5.48 -1.39 4.70
N ILE A 9 4.58 -1.56 3.73
CA ILE A 9 3.90 -2.85 3.52
C ILE A 9 4.89 -3.94 3.10
N SER A 10 5.85 -3.62 2.23
CA SER A 10 6.93 -4.54 1.82
C SER A 10 7.86 -4.93 2.97
N GLU A 11 8.06 -4.05 3.95
CA GLU A 11 8.77 -4.31 5.22
C GLU A 11 7.88 -5.04 6.25
N HIS A 12 6.72 -5.57 5.84
CA HIS A 12 5.73 -6.24 6.70
C HIS A 12 5.11 -5.37 7.79
N GLN A 13 5.25 -4.04 7.72
CA GLN A 13 4.65 -3.13 8.70
C GLN A 13 3.18 -2.88 8.42
N ASP A 14 2.39 -2.74 9.48
CA ASP A 14 1.01 -2.27 9.42
C ASP A 14 0.93 -0.78 9.11
N LEU A 15 0.10 -0.44 8.11
CA LEU A 15 -0.35 0.92 7.92
C LEU A 15 -1.47 1.17 8.93
N THR A 16 -1.37 2.28 9.64
CA THR A 16 -2.48 2.78 10.46
C THR A 16 -3.68 3.13 9.57
N THR A 17 -4.87 3.25 10.18
CA THR A 17 -6.09 3.68 9.47
C THR A 17 -5.90 5.00 8.75
N LYS A 18 -5.15 5.94 9.34
CA LYS A 18 -4.85 7.24 8.74
C LYS A 18 -3.98 7.08 7.49
N GLU A 19 -2.91 6.30 7.57
CA GLU A 19 -2.01 6.06 6.44
C GLU A 19 -2.69 5.30 5.30
N MET A 20 -3.58 4.37 5.62
CA MET A 20 -4.39 3.67 4.62
C MET A 20 -5.33 4.65 3.91
N LYS A 21 -5.96 5.56 4.64
CA LYS A 21 -6.84 6.59 4.08
C LYS A 21 -6.05 7.56 3.19
N ASP A 22 -4.87 7.98 3.62
CA ASP A 22 -3.99 8.85 2.83
C ASP A 22 -3.52 8.14 1.55
N ALA A 23 -3.11 6.87 1.64
CA ALA A 23 -2.77 6.06 0.47
C ALA A 23 -3.95 5.95 -0.52
N MET A 24 -5.15 5.70 -0.01
CA MET A 24 -6.35 5.58 -0.82
C MET A 24 -6.74 6.92 -1.48
N ASN A 25 -6.63 8.04 -0.77
CA ASN A 25 -6.86 9.36 -1.34
C ASN A 25 -5.90 9.65 -2.51
N ILE A 26 -4.61 9.30 -2.37
CA ILE A 26 -3.63 9.48 -3.45
C ILE A 26 -4.01 8.65 -4.70
N ILE A 27 -4.51 7.43 -4.50
CA ILE A 27 -4.95 6.55 -5.59
C ILE A 27 -6.22 7.11 -6.26
N MET A 28 -7.23 7.48 -5.47
CA MET A 28 -8.52 7.96 -5.99
C MET A 28 -8.44 9.36 -6.62
N ASP A 29 -7.54 10.22 -6.14
CA ASP A 29 -7.27 11.55 -6.73
C ASP A 29 -6.51 11.46 -8.07
N GLY A 30 -6.14 10.25 -8.52
CA GLY A 30 -5.33 10.07 -9.73
C GLY A 30 -3.89 10.56 -9.60
N LYS A 31 -3.40 10.77 -8.37
CA LYS A 31 -2.03 11.23 -8.07
C LYS A 31 -1.00 10.09 -8.05
N ALA A 32 -1.45 8.85 -8.26
CA ALA A 32 -0.61 7.66 -8.36
C ALA A 32 -0.54 7.16 -9.81
N SER A 33 0.64 6.73 -10.25
CA SER A 33 0.78 6.06 -11.54
C SER A 33 0.22 4.63 -11.47
N GLY A 34 -0.15 4.05 -12.62
CA GLY A 34 -0.68 2.68 -12.68
C GLY A 34 0.29 1.64 -12.12
N GLU A 35 1.60 1.85 -12.27
CA GLU A 35 2.65 1.03 -11.69
C GLU A 35 2.65 1.11 -10.15
N GLN A 36 2.48 2.31 -9.59
CA GLN A 36 2.44 2.50 -8.15
C GLN A 36 1.19 1.86 -7.52
N VAL A 37 0.03 1.96 -8.19
CA VAL A 37 -1.20 1.29 -7.76
C VAL A 37 -1.02 -0.23 -7.78
N SER A 38 -0.45 -0.76 -8.87
CA SER A 38 -0.18 -2.19 -9.02
C SER A 38 0.78 -2.70 -7.93
N ALA A 39 1.86 -1.97 -7.67
CA ALA A 39 2.83 -2.31 -6.62
C ALA A 39 2.19 -2.30 -5.23
N PHE A 40 1.34 -1.30 -4.93
CA PHE A 40 0.59 -1.23 -3.67
C PHE A 40 -0.33 -2.43 -3.46
N LEU A 41 -1.08 -2.85 -4.48
CA LEU A 41 -1.97 -4.01 -4.41
C LEU A 41 -1.20 -5.33 -4.23
N ILE A 42 -0.06 -5.49 -4.92
CA ILE A 42 0.81 -6.66 -4.78
C ILE A 42 1.37 -6.74 -3.36
N ALA A 43 1.90 -5.63 -2.82
CA ALA A 43 2.43 -5.58 -1.46
C ALA A 43 1.36 -5.97 -0.42
N MET A 44 0.14 -5.45 -0.55
CA MET A 44 -0.98 -5.80 0.33
C MET A 44 -1.36 -7.29 0.27
N LYS A 45 -1.39 -7.87 -0.95
CA LYS A 45 -1.66 -9.30 -1.14
C LYS A 45 -0.58 -10.18 -0.50
N MET A 46 0.69 -9.82 -0.64
CA MET A 46 1.81 -10.55 -0.05
C MET A 46 1.74 -10.56 1.47
N LYS A 47 1.44 -9.41 2.08
CA LYS A 47 1.30 -9.29 3.53
C LYS A 47 0.17 -10.14 4.10
N LYS A 48 -1.01 -10.18 3.45
CA LYS A 48 -2.13 -11.03 3.87
C LYS A 48 -1.79 -12.52 3.81
N ARG A 49 -0.88 -12.94 2.91
CA ARG A 49 -0.37 -14.32 2.85
C ARG A 49 0.61 -14.63 3.98
N ALA A 50 1.43 -13.67 4.41
CA ALA A 50 2.35 -13.85 5.53
C ALA A 50 1.63 -14.06 6.86
N LEU A 51 0.50 -13.38 7.08
CA LEU A 51 -0.37 -13.54 8.26
C LEU A 51 -1.16 -14.87 8.31
N ARG A 52 -1.11 -15.70 7.27
CA ARG A 52 -1.85 -16.97 7.16
C ARG A 52 -0.98 -18.21 7.35
N LYS A 53 0.25 -18.06 7.84
CA LYS A 53 1.11 -19.18 8.27
C LYS A 53 1.03 -19.33 9.77
#